data_AF-A0A496X6W6-F1
#
_entry.id   AF-A0A496X6W6-F1
#
_cell.length_a   1.000
_cell.length_b   1.000
_cell.length_c   1.000
_cell.angle_alpha   90.00
_cell.angle_beta   90.00
_cell.angle_gamma   90.00
#
_symmetry.space_group_name_H-M   'P 1'
#
loop_
_entity.id
_entity.type
_entity.pdbx_description
1 polymer ?
#
loop_
_entity_poly.entity_id
_entity_poly.type
_entity_poly.pdbx_seq_one_letter_code
_entity_poly.pdbx_strand_id
1 'polypeptide(L)' 'MHLLEDPRVAALVQNGTPMGRWAESQEVADAVLYLASEEAGYITGTLLRVDGGMRSK' A
#
# COMPACT_ATOMS: atom_id res chain seq x y z
N MET A 1 -11.39 -3.56 -16.15
CA MET A 1 -10.27 -3.70 -15.20
C MET A 1 -10.30 -5.12 -14.64
N HIS A 2 -9.75 -6.10 -15.37
CA HIS A 2 -9.89 -7.55 -15.08
C HIS A 2 -8.72 -8.10 -14.22
N LEU A 3 -7.81 -7.22 -13.78
CA LEU A 3 -6.57 -7.61 -13.11
C LEU A 3 -6.80 -8.18 -11.70
N LEU A 4 -7.79 -7.66 -10.98
CA LEU A 4 -8.13 -8.09 -9.61
C LEU A 4 -8.82 -9.46 -9.58
N GLU A 5 -9.43 -9.84 -10.69
CA GLU A 5 -10.15 -11.12 -10.84
C GLU A 5 -9.26 -12.22 -11.46
N ASP A 6 -8.09 -11.85 -12.01
CA ASP A 6 -7.14 -12.82 -12.57
C ASP A 6 -6.47 -13.62 -11.44
N PRO A 7 -6.68 -14.95 -11.37
CA PRO A 7 -6.12 -15.77 -10.29
C PRO A 7 -4.60 -15.72 -10.22
N ARG A 8 -3.93 -15.50 -11.35
CA ARG A 8 -2.46 -15.40 -11.40
C ARG A 8 -1.97 -14.14 -10.71
N VAL A 9 -2.71 -13.05 -10.87
CA VAL A 9 -2.41 -11.76 -10.26
C VAL A 9 -2.74 -11.77 -8.77
N ALA A 10 -3.86 -12.40 -8.38
CA ALA A 10 -4.19 -12.61 -6.98
C ALA A 10 -3.09 -13.40 -6.23
N ALA A 11 -2.56 -14.46 -6.84
CA ALA A 11 -1.48 -15.26 -6.27
C ALA A 11 -0.16 -14.49 -6.14
N LEU A 12 0.15 -13.58 -7.09
CA LEU A 12 1.34 -12.72 -6.99
C LEU A 12 1.27 -11.80 -5.77
N VAL A 13 0.10 -11.26 -5.44
CA VAL A 13 -0.05 -10.39 -4.27
C VAL A 13 -0.11 -11.17 -2.97
N GLN A 14 -0.83 -12.29 -2.93
CA GLN A 14 -0.88 -13.16 -1.75
C GLN A 14 0.52 -13.61 -1.29
N ASN A 15 1.42 -13.92 -2.23
CA ASN A 15 2.77 -14.39 -1.90
C ASN A 15 3.83 -13.29 -1.95
N GLY A 16 3.54 -12.16 -2.60
CA GLY A 16 4.47 -11.07 -2.84
C GLY A 16 4.51 -10.01 -1.75
N THR A 17 3.53 -10.01 -0.83
CA THR A 17 3.48 -9.06 0.29
C THR A 17 3.27 -9.82 1.61
N PRO A 18 3.96 -9.44 2.70
CA PRO A 18 3.68 -9.96 4.04
C PRO A 18 2.21 -9.90 4.46
N MET A 19 1.47 -8.87 4.01
CA MET A 19 0.03 -8.76 4.30
C MET A 19 -0.85 -9.70 3.48
N GLY A 20 -0.33 -10.30 2.41
CA GLY A 20 -1.02 -11.35 1.63
C GLY A 20 -2.31 -10.90 0.95
N ARG A 21 -2.53 -9.59 0.77
CA ARG A 21 -3.72 -9.04 0.13
C ARG A 21 -3.42 -7.74 -0.62
N TRP A 22 -4.35 -7.38 -1.49
CA TRP A 22 -4.40 -6.04 -2.04
C TRP A 22 -4.74 -5.03 -0.94
N ALA A 23 -4.15 -3.83 -1.05
CA ALA A 23 -4.61 -2.69 -0.28
C ALA A 23 -5.97 -2.25 -0.82
N GLU A 24 -6.88 -1.89 0.09
CA GLU A 24 -8.07 -1.15 -0.27
C GLU A 24 -7.68 0.26 -0.70
N SER A 25 -8.42 0.85 -1.63
CA SER A 25 -8.12 2.22 -2.10
C SER A 25 -8.13 3.24 -0.97
N GLN A 26 -8.95 3.00 0.06
CA GLN A 26 -9.03 3.84 1.25
C GLN A 26 -7.74 3.84 2.07
N GLU A 27 -7.00 2.73 2.14
CA GLU A 27 -5.76 2.65 2.92
C GLU A 27 -4.66 3.55 2.33
N VAL A 28 -4.64 3.69 1.00
CA VAL A 28 -3.75 4.65 0.32
C VAL A 28 -4.21 6.09 0.57
N ALA A 29 -5.53 6.34 0.49
CA ALA A 29 -6.10 7.66 0.76
C ALA A 29 -5.82 8.13 2.19
N ASP A 30 -5.96 7.25 3.18
CA ASP A 30 -5.71 7.56 4.59
C ASP A 30 -4.22 7.87 4.85
N ALA A 31 -3.31 7.15 4.19
CA ALA A 31 -1.87 7.45 4.29
C ALA A 31 -1.53 8.82 3.69
N VAL A 32 -2.16 9.19 2.57
CA VAL A 32 -2.03 10.53 1.98
C VAL A 32 -2.63 11.58 2.90
N LEU A 33 -3.80 11.31 3.49
CA LEU A 33 -4.47 12.22 4.43
C LEU A 33 -3.60 12.50 5.66
N TYR A 34 -2.95 11.46 6.22
CA TYR A 34 -1.99 11.62 7.31
C TYR A 34 -0.81 12.51 6.91
N LEU A 35 -0.21 12.29 5.73
CA LEU A 35 0.90 13.14 5.28
C LEU A 35 0.48 14.59 5.01
N ALA A 36 -0.80 14.83 4.72
CA ALA A 36 -1.36 16.15 4.52
C ALA A 36 -1.81 16.83 5.83
N SER A 37 -1.81 16.12 6.95
CA SER A 37 -2.31 16.63 8.23
C SER A 37 -1.21 17.32 9.05
N GLU A 38 -1.61 18.04 10.09
CA GLU A 38 -0.65 18.75 10.97
C GLU A 38 0.25 17.79 11.74
N GLU A 39 -0.23 16.57 12.01
CA GLU A 39 0.49 15.50 12.70
C GLU A 39 1.76 15.05 11.95
N ALA A 40 1.80 15.21 10.63
CA ALA A 40 2.97 14.92 9.82
C ALA A 40 3.91 16.13 9.65
N GLY A 41 3.73 17.22 10.41
CA GLY A 41 4.37 18.52 10.17
C GLY A 41 5.92 18.57 10.17
N TYR A 42 6.59 17.50 10.61
CA TYR A 42 8.06 17.38 10.54
C TYR A 42 8.54 16.23 9.63
N ILE A 43 7.62 15.57 8.93
CA ILE A 43 7.90 14.50 7.99
C ILE A 43 8.10 15.12 6.60
N THR A 44 9.34 15.15 6.13
CA THR A 44 9.69 15.63 4.79
C THR A 44 10.85 14.82 4.21
N GLY A 45 10.98 14.82 2.88
CA GLY A 45 12.08 14.15 2.18
C GLY A 45 12.08 12.61 2.29
N THR A 46 10.95 12.01 2.69
CA THR A 46 10.83 10.56 2.89
C THR A 46 9.87 9.92 1.90
N LEU A 47 10.06 8.64 1.64
CA LEU A 47 9.15 7.80 0.84
C LEU A 47 8.33 6.92 1.79
N LEU A 48 7.06 7.25 1.99
CA LEU A 48 6.12 6.39 2.70
C LEU A 48 5.61 5.30 1.76
N ARG A 49 5.97 4.04 2.02
CA ARG A 49 5.49 2.89 1.25
C ARG A 49 4.15 2.40 1.82
N VAL A 50 3.15 2.28 0.95
CA VAL A 50 1.84 1.68 1.23
C VAL A 50 1.68 0.45 0.32
N ASP A 51 2.54 -0.55 0.52
CA ASP A 51 2.67 -1.70 -0.40
C ASP A 51 2.48 -3.07 0.29
N GLY A 52 1.91 -3.07 1.50
CA GLY A 52 1.70 -4.29 2.27
C GLY A 52 2.99 -5.03 2.68
N GLY A 53 4.14 -4.36 2.60
CA GLY A 53 5.47 -4.92 2.89
C GLY A 53 6.15 -5.56 1.67
N MET A 54 5.67 -5.31 0.46
CA MET A 54 6.25 -5.89 -0.77
C MET A 54 7.76 -5.65 -0.89
N ARG A 55 8.25 -4.52 -0.37
CA ARG A 55 9.67 -4.15 -0.41
C ARG A 55 10.35 -4.10 0.96
N SER A 56 9.85 -4.84 1.95
CA SER A 56 10.39 -4.84 3.32
C SER A 56 11.32 -6.02 3.65
N LYS A 57 11.85 -6.70 2.63
CA LYS A 57 12.86 -7.76 2.82
C LYS A 57 14.27 -7.20 2.82
#